data_AF-A0A412ARV4-F1
#
_entry.id   AF-A0A412ARV4-F1
#
_cell.length_a   1.000
_cell.length_b   1.000
_cell.length_c   1.000
_cell.angle_alpha   90.00
_cell.angle_beta   90.00
_cell.angle_gamma   90.00
#
_symmetry.space_group_name_H-M   'P 1'
#
loop_
_entity.id
_entity.type
_entity.pdbx_description
1 polymer ?
#
loop_
_entity_poly.entity_id
_entity_poly.type
_entity_poly.pdbx_seq_one_letter_code
_entity_poly.pdbx_strand_id
1 'polypeptide(L)' 'MNTVGCGDSMVAGFAVAMARRKGPEEMLRLATAVSNANALTMQTGHFEREDLDQVLLMTAVKKIK' A
#
# COMPACT_ATOMS: atom_id res chain seq x y z
N MET A 1 -7.59 -9.35 11.00
CA MET A 1 -7.98 -8.18 10.20
C MET A 1 -8.22 -7.01 11.14
N ASN A 2 -7.45 -5.93 10.97
CA ASN A 2 -7.54 -4.70 11.76
C ASN A 2 -7.30 -3.50 10.84
N THR A 3 -8.18 -2.50 10.84
CA THR A 3 -8.04 -1.31 9.97
C THR A 3 -7.25 -0.18 10.63
N VAL A 4 -6.92 -0.31 11.92
CA VAL A 4 -6.08 0.65 12.63
C VAL A 4 -4.69 0.66 11.98
N GLY A 5 -4.17 1.87 11.70
CA GLY A 5 -2.86 2.06 11.07
C GLY A 5 -2.82 1.92 9.54
N CYS A 6 -3.95 1.64 8.87
CA CYS A 6 -3.99 1.61 7.39
C CYS A 6 -3.68 2.98 6.77
N GLY A 7 -4.12 4.07 7.41
CA GLY A 7 -3.81 5.44 6.97
C GLY A 7 -2.31 5.75 7.05
N ASP A 8 -1.68 5.46 8.19
CA ASP A 8 -0.24 5.65 8.38
C ASP A 8 0.58 4.77 7.42
N SER A 9 0.13 3.53 7.22
CA SER A 9 0.72 2.58 6.27
C SER A 9 0.62 3.10 4.83
N MET A 10 -0.52 3.70 4.45
CA MET A 10 -0.69 4.33 3.14
C MET A 10 0.29 5.50 2.95
N VAL A 11 0.43 6.37 3.96
CA VAL A 11 1.37 7.50 3.94
C VAL A 11 2.82 7.01 3.84
N ALA A 12 3.17 5.95 4.57
CA ALA A 12 4.48 5.31 4.44
C ALA A 12 4.71 4.78 3.01
N GLY A 13 3.71 4.15 2.40
CA GLY A 13 3.77 3.72 1.00
C GLY A 13 3.98 4.88 0.02
N PHE A 14 3.31 6.02 0.23
CA PHE A 14 3.56 7.25 -0.53
C PHE A 14 5.01 7.75 -0.36
N ALA A 15 5.48 7.85 0.87
CA ALA A 15 6.84 8.32 1.17
C ALA A 15 7.90 7.44 0.50
N VAL A 16 7.74 6.12 0.55
CA VAL A 16 8.64 5.16 -0.11
C VAL A 16 8.62 5.33 -1.62
N ALA A 17 7.44 5.45 -2.24
CA ALA A 17 7.32 5.66 -3.68
C ALA A 17 7.96 7.00 -4.12
N MET A 18 7.76 8.07 -3.37
CA MET A 18 8.38 9.37 -3.62
C MET A 18 9.90 9.31 -3.50
N ALA A 19 10.43 8.69 -2.43
CA ALA A 19 11.86 8.49 -2.24
C ALA A 19 12.49 7.67 -3.39
N ARG A 20 11.73 6.72 -3.94
CA ARG A 20 12.12 5.91 -5.11
C ARG A 20 11.82 6.58 -6.46
N ARG A 21 11.37 7.85 -6.47
CA ARG A 21 11.02 8.63 -7.66
C ARG A 21 10.04 7.91 -8.59
N LYS A 22 9.08 7.19 -8.02
CA LYS A 22 8.04 6.48 -8.76
C LYS A 22 7.04 7.43 -9.38
N GLY A 23 6.48 7.04 -10.52
CA GLY A 23 5.41 7.80 -11.17
C GLY A 23 4.11 7.78 -10.35
N PRO A 24 3.15 8.69 -10.63
CA PRO A 24 1.90 8.78 -9.88
C PRO A 24 1.11 7.46 -9.81
N GLU A 25 1.10 6.67 -10.89
CA GLU A 25 0.39 5.40 -10.95
C GLU A 25 1.02 4.34 -10.01
N GLU A 26 2.34 4.15 -10.11
CA GLU A 26 3.08 3.24 -9.23
C GLU A 26 3.02 3.68 -7.77
N MET A 27 3.02 5.00 -7.53
CA MET A 27 2.90 5.58 -6.19
C MET A 27 1.55 5.27 -5.55
N LEU A 28 0.45 5.48 -6.29
CA LEU A 28 -0.89 5.11 -5.85
C LEU A 28 -1.00 3.60 -5.62
N ARG A 29 -0.49 2.79 -6.55
CA ARG A 29 -0.48 1.33 -6.43
C ARG A 29 0.24 0.87 -5.17
N LEU A 30 1.44 1.41 -4.89
CA LEU A 30 2.22 1.04 -3.70
C LEU A 30 1.52 1.48 -2.40
N ALA A 31 1.06 2.72 -2.33
CA ALA A 31 0.40 3.25 -1.14
C ALA A 31 -0.87 2.45 -0.79
N THR A 32 -1.71 2.16 -1.79
CA THR A 32 -2.91 1.34 -1.61
C THR A 32 -2.57 -0.09 -1.22
N ALA A 33 -1.55 -0.70 -1.83
CA ALA A 33 -1.17 -2.07 -1.50
C ALA A 33 -0.63 -2.20 -0.08
N VAL A 34 0.20 -1.27 0.39
CA VAL A 34 0.72 -1.24 1.77
C VAL A 34 -0.40 -1.05 2.79
N SER A 35 -1.36 -0.18 2.50
CA SER A 35 -2.56 0.02 3.33
C SER A 35 -3.39 -1.26 3.48
N ASN A 36 -3.63 -1.95 2.35
CA ASN A 36 -4.39 -3.20 2.33
C ASN A 36 -3.63 -4.35 3.00
N ALA A 37 -2.32 -4.47 2.78
CA ALA A 37 -1.50 -5.50 3.41
C ALA A 37 -1.49 -5.34 4.94
N ASN A 38 -1.46 -4.10 5.45
CA ASN A 38 -1.64 -3.84 6.88
C ASN A 38 -3.01 -4.30 7.39
N ALA A 39 -4.08 -4.06 6.61
CA ALA A 39 -5.44 -4.45 7.01
C ALA A 39 -5.61 -5.96 7.21
N LEU A 40 -4.84 -6.77 6.45
CA LEU A 40 -4.90 -8.23 6.49
C LEU A 40 -4.33 -8.81 7.79
N THR A 41 -3.45 -8.07 8.49
CA THR A 41 -2.86 -8.55 9.74
C THR A 41 -3.71 -8.18 10.96
N MET A 42 -3.38 -8.75 12.12
CA MET A 42 -3.96 -8.35 13.41
C MET A 42 -3.14 -7.23 14.08
N GLN A 43 -1.91 -7.02 13.62
CA GLN A 43 -0.97 -6.06 14.18
C GLN A 43 -1.12 -4.70 13.47
N THR A 44 -0.96 -3.62 14.22
CA THR A 44 -1.05 -2.27 13.68
C THR A 44 0.29 -1.85 13.06
N GLY A 45 0.29 -1.38 11.82
CA GLY A 45 1.48 -0.90 11.12
C GLY A 45 2.41 -2.03 10.66
N HIS A 46 1.88 -3.24 10.46
CA HIS A 46 2.65 -4.44 10.12
C HIS A 46 2.00 -5.19 8.96
N PHE A 47 2.83 -5.71 8.06
CA PHE A 47 2.40 -6.61 7.01
C PHE A 47 3.50 -7.63 6.71
N GLU A 48 3.11 -8.83 6.27
CA GLU A 48 4.04 -9.80 5.71
C GLU A 48 4.33 -9.46 4.25
N ARG A 49 5.57 -9.68 3.81
CA ARG A 49 6.00 -9.26 2.48
C ARG A 49 5.22 -9.98 1.37
N GLU A 50 4.88 -11.24 1.60
CA GLU A 50 4.10 -12.08 0.72
C GLU A 50 2.67 -11.53 0.52
N ASP A 51 2.07 -10.96 1.57
CA ASP A 51 0.76 -10.32 1.49
C ASP A 51 0.83 -9.04 0.64
N LEU A 52 1.87 -8.23 0.85
CA LEU A 52 2.09 -7.04 0.04
C LEU A 52 2.28 -7.40 -1.44
N ASP A 53 3.10 -8.40 -1.75
CA ASP A 53 3.37 -8.81 -3.12
C ASP A 53 2.09 -9.33 -3.83
N GLN A 54 1.26 -10.10 -3.14
CA GLN A 54 -0.04 -10.54 -3.65
C GLN A 54 -0.99 -9.37 -3.90
N VAL A 55 -1.10 -8.45 -2.93
CA VAL A 55 -1.98 -7.28 -3.06
C VAL A 55 -1.48 -6.35 -4.19
N LEU A 56 -0.17 -6.17 -4.34
CA LEU A 56 0.42 -5.37 -5.43
C LEU A 56 0.04 -5.91 -6.81
N LEU A 57 0.08 -7.23 -7.00
CA LEU A 57 -0.33 -7.88 -8.25
C LEU A 57 -1.81 -7.64 -8.59
N MET A 58 -2.66 -7.60 -7.57
CA MET A 58 -4.11 -7.40 -7.74
C MET A 58 -4.53 -5.91 -7.79
N THR A 59 -3.65 -5.00 -7.40
CA THR A 59 -3.99 -3.57 -7.34
C THR A 59 -3.93 -2.95 -8.74
N ALA A 60 -5.03 -2.37 -9.19
CA ALA A 60 -5.11 -1.65 -10.46
C ALA A 60 -5.35 -0.15 -10.21
N VAL A 61 -4.67 0.69 -10.98
CA VAL A 61 -4.87 2.14 -10.99
C VAL A 61 -5.41 2.52 -12.35
N LYS A 62 -6.50 3.28 -12.37
CA LYS A 62 -7.14 3.76 -13.60
C LYS A 62 -7.27 5.27 -13.54
N LYS A 63 -6.79 5.94 -14.57
CA LYS A 63 -7.01 7.38 -14.74
C LYS A 63 -8.49 7.66 -14.99
N ILE A 64 -9.06 8.56 -14.20
CA ILE A 64 -10.43 9.04 -14.38
C ILE A 64 -10.38 10.29 -15.29
N LYS A 65 -11.37 10.43 -16.19
CA LYS A 65 -11.50 11.57 -17.11
C LYS A 65 -12.12 12.77 -16.42
#